data_AF-A0A8K0M3B9-F1
#
_entry.id   AF-A0A8K0M3B9-F1
#
_cell.length_a   1.000
_cell.length_b   1.000
_cell.length_c   1.000
_cell.angle_alpha   90.00
_cell.angle_beta   90.00
_cell.angle_gamma   90.00
#
_symmetry.space_group_name_H-M   'P 1'
#
loop_
_entity.id
_entity.type
_entity.pdbx_description
1 polymer ?
#
loop_
_entity_poly.entity_id
_entity_poly.type
_entity_poly.pdbx_seq_one_letter_code
_entity_poly.pdbx_strand_id
1 'polypeptide(L)'
;MATSSTTPPEQDIGTAVLAPEGTRDISMWTDDTHQKTMVKFLNVPNTYDLTDIKHVDHIGMFYTFKNGDTWLTLNDKRLFLTPDMDEPDTQRGSEDTEDWPIMSPEELKEVLAKHPSYEELDAIWQEAQAGRRAINPLMALT
;
A
#
# COMPACT_ATOMS: atom_id res chain seq x y z
N MET A 1 -2.76 -35.30 20.04
CA MET A 1 -3.15 -33.88 20.05
C MET A 1 -2.00 -33.10 19.44
N ALA A 2 -2.14 -32.63 18.20
CA ALA A 2 -1.13 -31.83 17.52
C ALA A 2 -1.67 -30.41 17.37
N THR A 3 -1.04 -29.45 18.03
CA THR A 3 -1.31 -28.03 17.88
C THR A 3 -0.65 -27.56 16.59
N SER A 4 -1.44 -27.48 15.51
CA SER A 4 -0.97 -26.83 14.28
C SER A 4 -0.98 -25.32 14.52
N SER A 5 0.20 -24.75 14.77
CA SER A 5 0.43 -23.31 14.68
C SER A 5 0.16 -22.88 13.24
N THR A 6 -0.99 -22.25 13.02
CA THR A 6 -1.30 -21.60 11.76
C THR A 6 -0.65 -20.22 11.82
N THR A 7 0.55 -20.12 11.26
CA THR A 7 1.16 -18.83 10.93
C THR A 7 0.23 -18.11 9.95
N PRO A 8 -0.18 -16.86 10.21
CA PRO A 8 -1.02 -16.11 9.27
C PRO A 8 -0.25 -15.86 7.95
N PRO A 9 -0.95 -15.81 6.80
CA PRO A 9 -0.30 -15.47 5.54
C PRO A 9 0.19 -14.02 5.61
N GLU A 10 1.50 -13.88 5.57
CA GLU A 10 2.20 -12.63 5.28
C GLU A 10 1.59 -12.06 3.99
N GLN A 11 1.07 -10.83 4.02
CA GLN A 11 0.66 -10.13 2.80
C GLN A 11 1.93 -9.81 2.00
N ASP A 12 2.34 -10.81 1.22
CA ASP A 12 3.52 -10.80 0.37
C ASP A 12 3.22 -9.90 -0.82
N ILE A 13 3.64 -8.63 -0.76
CA ILE A 13 3.65 -7.76 -1.94
C ILE A 13 4.49 -8.44 -3.01
N GLY A 14 3.80 -8.98 -4.01
CA GLY A 14 4.30 -9.95 -4.97
C GLY A 14 5.21 -9.32 -6.02
N THR A 15 6.40 -9.91 -6.13
CA THR A 15 7.29 -10.00 -7.31
C THR A 15 7.42 -8.77 -8.21
N ALA A 16 8.61 -8.17 -8.21
CA ALA A 16 9.04 -7.15 -9.14
C ALA A 16 9.02 -7.66 -10.60
N VAL A 17 8.16 -7.09 -11.45
CA VAL A 17 8.22 -7.29 -12.90
C VAL A 17 9.09 -6.16 -13.48
N LEU A 18 10.21 -6.52 -14.11
CA LEU A 18 11.17 -5.58 -14.67
C LEU A 18 10.55 -4.76 -15.82
N ALA A 19 10.41 -3.45 -15.62
CA ALA A 19 10.17 -2.43 -16.65
C ALA A 19 11.46 -1.59 -16.82
N PRO A 20 11.60 -0.71 -17.84
CA PRO A 20 12.88 -0.26 -18.39
C PRO A 20 13.80 0.42 -17.35
N GLU A 21 15.11 0.29 -17.56
CA GLU A 21 16.20 0.48 -16.60
C GLU A 21 15.95 1.54 -15.50
N GLY A 22 15.55 1.07 -14.32
CA GLY A 22 15.50 1.89 -13.10
C GLY A 22 14.18 1.90 -12.34
N THR A 23 13.08 1.38 -12.91
CA THR A 23 11.76 1.31 -12.27
C THR A 23 11.13 -0.10 -12.32
N ARG A 24 10.16 -0.36 -11.47
CA ARG A 24 9.37 -1.61 -11.42
C ARG A 24 7.92 -1.33 -11.01
N ASP A 25 7.00 -2.14 -11.49
CA ASP A 25 5.63 -2.15 -10.97
C ASP A 25 5.57 -2.98 -9.68
N ILE A 26 4.69 -2.57 -8.76
CA ILE A 26 4.47 -3.25 -7.49
C ILE A 26 3.09 -3.90 -7.54
N SER A 27 3.03 -5.22 -7.42
CA SER A 27 1.79 -5.98 -7.45
C SER A 27 1.37 -6.42 -6.04
N MET A 28 0.06 -6.50 -5.81
CA MET A 28 -0.53 -7.08 -4.61
C MET A 28 -1.43 -8.26 -4.97
N TRP A 29 -1.52 -9.23 -4.07
CA TRP A 29 -2.50 -10.31 -4.19
C TRP A 29 -3.90 -9.79 -3.85
N THR A 30 -4.88 -10.15 -4.68
CA THR A 30 -6.28 -9.75 -4.49
C THR A 30 -7.12 -10.80 -3.77
N ASP A 31 -6.55 -11.97 -3.51
CA ASP A 31 -7.20 -13.08 -2.80
C ASP A 31 -6.25 -13.79 -1.84
N ASP A 32 -6.83 -14.41 -0.80
CA ASP A 32 -6.13 -15.23 0.19
C ASP A 32 -5.51 -16.51 -0.42
N THR A 33 -5.83 -16.81 -1.69
CA THR A 33 -5.24 -17.95 -2.42
C THR A 33 -3.95 -17.60 -3.16
N HIS A 34 -3.56 -16.32 -3.18
CA HIS A 34 -2.43 -15.79 -3.95
C HIS A 34 -2.45 -16.25 -5.41
N GLN A 35 -3.64 -16.31 -6.02
CA GLN A 35 -3.80 -16.74 -7.42
C GLN A 35 -4.00 -15.57 -8.36
N LYS A 36 -4.47 -14.44 -7.85
CA LYS A 36 -4.71 -13.23 -8.64
C LYS A 36 -3.90 -12.07 -8.10
N THR A 37 -3.01 -11.53 -8.94
CA THR A 37 -2.31 -10.27 -8.70
C THR A 37 -3.03 -9.12 -9.37
N MET A 38 -2.97 -7.95 -8.75
CA MET A 38 -3.22 -6.68 -9.41
C MET A 38 -2.03 -5.75 -9.19
N VAL A 39 -1.72 -4.92 -10.19
CA VAL A 39 -0.72 -3.87 -10.01
C VAL A 39 -1.31 -2.83 -9.05
N LYS A 40 -0.59 -2.55 -7.96
CA LYS A 40 -0.95 -1.55 -6.96
C LYS A 40 -0.28 -0.22 -7.25
N PHE A 41 1.01 -0.26 -7.62
CA PHE A 41 1.78 0.93 -7.94
C PHE A 41 2.53 0.77 -9.26
N LEU A 42 2.52 1.82 -10.06
CA LEU A 42 3.14 1.89 -11.38
C LEU A 42 4.51 2.59 -11.32
N ASN A 43 5.48 2.09 -12.10
CA ASN A 43 6.76 2.74 -12.36
C ASN A 43 7.54 3.18 -11.10
N VAL A 44 7.50 2.39 -10.03
CA VAL A 44 8.20 2.70 -8.78
C VAL A 44 9.71 2.57 -8.99
N PRO A 45 10.52 3.61 -8.69
CA PRO A 45 11.97 3.51 -8.82
C PRO A 45 12.56 2.36 -7.98
N ASN A 46 13.52 1.64 -8.55
CA ASN A 46 14.21 0.52 -7.89
C ASN A 46 15.02 0.96 -6.67
N THR A 47 15.26 2.26 -6.51
CA THR A 47 15.90 2.88 -5.35
C THR A 47 15.03 2.85 -4.09
N TYR A 48 13.72 2.60 -4.24
CA TYR A 48 12.84 2.37 -3.10
C TYR A 48 12.92 0.92 -2.64
N ASP A 49 13.17 0.74 -1.34
CA ASP A 49 13.16 -0.57 -0.71
C ASP A 49 11.72 -1.08 -0.54
N LEU A 50 11.50 -2.39 -0.69
CA LEU A 50 10.15 -2.96 -0.58
C LEU A 50 9.55 -2.74 0.81
N THR A 51 10.37 -2.77 1.86
CA THR A 51 9.95 -2.47 3.23
C THR A 51 9.47 -1.03 3.38
N ASP A 52 10.14 -0.07 2.74
CA ASP A 52 9.71 1.34 2.78
C ASP A 52 8.38 1.51 2.03
N ILE A 53 8.21 0.83 0.89
CA ILE A 53 6.94 0.82 0.14
C ILE A 53 5.81 0.27 1.00
N LYS A 54 6.02 -0.88 1.67
CA LYS A 54 5.06 -1.48 2.60
C LYS A 54 4.73 -0.54 3.76
N HIS A 55 5.73 0.12 4.32
CA HIS A 55 5.54 1.06 5.43
C HIS A 55 4.69 2.27 5.00
N VAL A 56 5.01 2.91 3.88
CA VAL A 56 4.22 4.03 3.36
C VAL A 56 2.79 3.60 3.04
N ASP A 57 2.58 2.40 2.52
CA ASP A 57 1.24 1.90 2.19
C ASP A 57 0.30 1.87 3.42
N HIS A 58 0.84 1.76 4.64
CA HIS A 58 0.05 1.83 5.88
C HIS A 58 -0.24 3.25 6.38
N ILE A 59 0.61 4.24 6.06
CA ILE A 59 0.55 5.59 6.67
C ILE A 59 0.26 6.70 5.67
N GLY A 60 0.43 6.43 4.37
CA GLY A 60 0.18 7.37 3.30
C GLY A 60 -1.30 7.52 3.01
N MET A 61 -1.61 8.48 2.14
CA MET A 61 -2.98 8.79 1.74
C MET A 61 -3.09 8.78 0.22
N PHE A 62 -4.10 8.08 -0.31
CA PHE A 62 -4.40 8.14 -1.73
C PHE A 62 -5.11 9.44 -2.06
N TYR A 63 -4.50 10.23 -2.95
CA TYR A 63 -5.02 11.51 -3.41
C TYR A 63 -5.11 11.52 -4.93
N THR A 64 -6.31 11.75 -5.44
CA THR A 64 -6.60 11.93 -6.86
C THR A 64 -6.51 13.41 -7.21
N PHE A 65 -5.55 13.76 -8.05
CA PHE A 65 -5.31 15.12 -8.51
C PHE A 65 -6.30 15.52 -9.61
N LYS A 66 -6.33 16.83 -9.91
CA LYS A 66 -7.22 17.40 -10.92
C LYS A 66 -7.02 16.82 -12.33
N ASN A 67 -5.84 16.30 -12.63
CA ASN A 67 -5.54 15.64 -13.90
C ASN A 67 -6.10 14.20 -14.01
N GLY A 68 -6.69 13.67 -12.93
CA GLY A 68 -7.24 12.32 -12.84
C GLY A 68 -6.28 11.30 -12.23
N ASP A 69 -4.99 11.60 -12.13
CA ASP A 69 -4.01 10.68 -11.57
C ASP A 69 -4.21 10.53 -10.06
N THR A 70 -4.16 9.28 -9.59
CA THR A 70 -4.17 8.99 -8.16
C THR A 70 -2.78 8.59 -7.70
N TRP A 71 -2.31 9.23 -6.64
CA TRP A 71 -0.99 8.96 -6.05
C TRP A 71 -1.14 8.62 -4.58
N LEU A 72 -0.31 7.71 -4.10
CA LEU A 72 0.00 7.63 -2.69
C LEU A 72 0.84 8.85 -2.31
N THR A 73 0.36 9.60 -1.33
CA THR A 73 0.96 10.85 -0.86
C THR A 73 1.31 10.76 0.61
N LEU A 74 2.36 11.49 1.00
CA LEU A 74 2.78 11.62 2.38
C LEU A 74 3.51 12.96 2.53
N ASN A 75 3.17 13.71 3.58
CA ASN A 75 3.84 14.98 3.92
C ASN A 75 3.87 15.98 2.74
N ASP A 76 2.72 16.19 2.11
CA ASP A 76 2.53 17.09 0.95
C ASP A 76 3.40 16.76 -0.29
N LYS A 77 3.75 15.48 -0.45
CA LYS A 77 4.54 14.98 -1.58
C LYS A 77 3.95 13.71 -2.17
N ARG A 78 4.25 13.50 -3.46
CA ARG A 78 3.87 12.29 -4.20
C ARG A 78 4.92 11.20 -4.01
N LEU A 79 4.48 9.96 -3.87
CA LEU A 79 5.35 8.79 -3.78
C LEU A 79 5.11 7.85 -4.95
N PHE A 80 3.96 7.18 -4.98
CA PHE A 80 3.70 6.10 -5.93
C PHE A 80 2.40 6.34 -6.69
N LEU A 81 2.47 6.29 -8.01
CA LEU A 81 1.30 6.40 -8.87
C LEU A 81 0.50 5.10 -8.79
N THR A 82 -0.81 5.18 -8.61
CA THR A 82 -1.70 4.02 -8.70
C THR A 82 -2.24 3.89 -10.12
N PRO A 83 -2.51 2.66 -10.61
CA PRO A 83 -3.32 2.51 -11.81
C PRO A 83 -4.73 3.07 -11.57
N ASP A 84 -5.42 3.45 -12.64
CA ASP A 84 -6.83 3.87 -12.59
C ASP A 84 -7.66 2.74 -11.98
N MET A 85 -7.98 2.89 -10.70
CA MET A 85 -8.85 2.00 -9.96
C MET A 85 -10.00 2.84 -9.42
N ASP A 86 -11.23 2.35 -9.65
CA ASP A 86 -12.44 2.92 -9.06
C ASP A 86 -12.47 2.64 -7.55
N GLU A 87 -11.48 3.14 -6.79
CA GLU A 87 -11.44 2.97 -5.34
C GLU A 87 -12.28 4.07 -4.64
N PRO A 88 -13.26 3.68 -3.81
CA PRO A 88 -14.21 4.61 -3.19
C PRO A 88 -13.61 5.48 -2.07
N ASP A 89 -12.44 5.13 -1.55
CA ASP A 89 -11.78 5.82 -0.42
C ASP A 89 -10.70 6.83 -0.86
N THR A 90 -10.69 7.24 -2.13
CA THR A 90 -9.74 8.22 -2.66
C THR A 90 -10.19 9.66 -2.38
N GLN A 91 -9.29 10.47 -1.79
CA GLN A 91 -9.55 11.90 -1.66
C GLN A 91 -9.40 12.55 -3.03
N ARG A 92 -10.42 13.28 -3.49
CA ARG A 92 -10.34 14.01 -4.76
C ARG A 92 -10.00 15.47 -4.52
N GLY A 93 -8.92 15.90 -5.14
CA GLY A 93 -8.39 17.25 -5.07
C GLY A 93 -8.77 18.14 -6.24
N SER A 94 -8.79 19.45 -5.99
CA SER A 94 -8.75 20.46 -7.05
C SER A 94 -7.33 20.89 -7.42
N GLU A 95 -6.32 20.36 -6.73
CA GLU A 95 -4.91 20.69 -6.89
C GLU A 95 -4.32 20.00 -8.13
N ASP A 96 -3.34 20.67 -8.73
CA ASP A 96 -2.59 20.14 -9.86
C ASP A 96 -1.36 19.37 -9.36
N THR A 97 -1.03 18.28 -10.05
CA THR A 97 0.08 17.36 -9.72
C THR A 97 1.45 18.05 -9.69
N GLU A 98 1.59 19.18 -10.38
CA GLU A 98 2.83 19.98 -10.48
C GLU A 98 3.19 20.67 -9.17
N ASP A 99 2.20 20.97 -8.31
CA ASP A 99 2.42 21.63 -7.02
C ASP A 99 2.97 20.66 -5.95
N TRP A 100 2.91 19.36 -6.21
CA TRP A 100 3.32 18.32 -5.29
C TRP A 100 4.57 17.61 -5.83
N PRO A 101 5.77 17.87 -5.28
CA PRO A 101 6.99 17.23 -5.76
C PRO A 101 7.00 15.74 -5.39
N ILE A 102 7.79 14.97 -6.16
CA ILE A 102 8.04 13.56 -5.84
C ILE A 102 9.05 13.51 -4.68
N MET A 103 8.74 12.76 -3.63
CA MET A 103 9.64 12.53 -2.50
C MET A 103 10.85 11.69 -2.98
N SER A 104 12.04 11.86 -2.36
CA SER A 104 13.19 10.99 -2.65
C SER A 104 13.25 9.81 -1.67
N PRO A 105 13.97 8.72 -2.00
CA PRO A 105 14.16 7.60 -1.08
C PRO A 105 14.81 7.99 0.26
N GLU A 106 15.79 8.90 0.23
CA GLU A 106 16.47 9.38 1.44
C GLU A 106 15.51 10.19 2.32
N GLU A 107 14.75 11.09 1.71
CA GLU A 107 13.74 11.87 2.42
C GLU A 107 12.64 10.96 2.99
N LEU A 108 12.24 9.95 2.22
CA LEU A 108 11.26 8.98 2.69
C LEU A 108 11.75 8.29 3.97
N LYS A 109 13.01 7.84 4.01
CA LYS A 109 13.58 7.21 5.21
C LYS A 109 13.57 8.14 6.43
N GLU A 110 13.87 9.42 6.24
CA GLU A 110 13.79 10.43 7.31
C GLU A 110 12.37 10.65 7.81
N VAL A 111 11.36 10.61 6.92
CA VAL A 111 9.95 10.70 7.28
C VAL A 111 9.52 9.44 8.02
N LEU A 112 9.78 8.25 7.46
CA LEU A 112 9.42 6.96 8.06
C LEU A 112 10.02 6.78 9.46
N ALA A 113 11.22 7.29 9.72
CA ALA A 113 11.84 7.26 11.04
C ALA A 113 11.07 8.04 12.13
N LYS A 114 10.11 8.91 11.75
CA LYS A 114 9.23 9.65 12.67
C LYS A 114 7.92 8.92 12.96
N HIS A 115 7.64 7.83 12.25
CA HIS A 115 6.46 7.00 12.44
C HIS A 115 6.82 5.72 13.24
N PRO A 116 5.82 5.03 13.82
CA PRO A 116 6.02 3.69 14.37
C PRO A 116 6.63 2.77 13.31
N SER A 117 7.31 1.70 13.73
CA SER A 117 7.90 0.76 12.78
C SER A 117 6.83 0.07 11.93
N TYR A 118 7.24 -0.44 10.77
CA TYR A 118 6.35 -1.24 9.91
C TYR A 118 5.73 -2.41 10.67
N GLU A 119 6.50 -3.13 11.50
CA GLU A 119 6.00 -4.28 12.27
C GLU A 119 4.90 -3.89 13.26
N GLU A 120 5.01 -2.72 13.89
CA GLU A 120 3.99 -2.20 14.79
C GLU A 120 2.72 -1.81 14.03
N LEU A 121 2.86 -1.14 12.88
CA LEU A 121 1.74 -0.73 12.04
C LEU A 121 1.00 -1.93 11.43
N ASP A 122 1.74 -2.92 10.94
CA ASP A 122 1.16 -4.16 10.42
C ASP A 122 0.41 -4.91 11.54
N ALA A 123 1.00 -5.04 12.74
CA ALA A 123 0.32 -5.66 13.88
C ALA A 123 -1.01 -4.97 14.23
N ILE A 124 -1.03 -3.63 14.28
CA ILE A 124 -2.25 -2.85 14.53
C ILE A 124 -3.28 -3.07 13.41
N TRP A 125 -2.84 -3.09 12.16
CA TRP A 125 -3.72 -3.30 11.01
C TRP A 125 -4.31 -4.72 11.01
N GLN A 126 -3.50 -5.75 11.27
CA GLN A 126 -3.95 -7.13 11.39
C GLN A 126 -4.95 -7.31 12.54
N GLU A 127 -4.72 -6.68 13.69
CA GLU A 127 -5.67 -6.69 14.80
C GLU A 127 -7.00 -6.03 14.41
N ALA A 128 -6.95 -4.86 13.74
CA ALA A 128 -8.15 -4.18 13.26
C ALA A 128 -8.94 -5.02 12.24
N GLN A 129 -8.24 -5.71 11.32
CA GLN A 129 -8.88 -6.60 10.34
C GLN A 129 -9.46 -7.86 11.00
N ALA A 130 -8.75 -8.46 11.96
CA ALA A 130 -9.26 -9.58 12.75
C ALA A 130 -10.52 -9.18 13.54
N GLY A 131 -10.53 -7.98 14.12
CA GLY A 131 -11.70 -7.39 14.77
C GLY A 131 -12.88 -7.22 13.81
N ARG A 132 -12.66 -6.65 12.61
CA ARG A 132 -13.71 -6.53 11.57
C ARG A 132 -14.27 -7.88 11.14
N ARG A 133 -13.42 -8.90 10.97
CA ARG A 133 -13.84 -10.28 10.64
C ARG A 133 -14.67 -10.91 11.77
N ALA A 134 -14.35 -10.63 13.04
CA ALA A 134 -15.07 -11.14 14.19
C ALA A 134 -16.46 -10.50 14.41
N ILE A 135 -16.71 -9.29 13.89
CA ILE A 135 -18.02 -8.62 13.94
C ILE A 135 -18.93 -9.08 12.78
N ASN A 136 -18.36 -9.66 11.72
CA ASN A 136 -19.08 -10.15 10.54
C ASN A 136 -19.52 -11.64 10.50
N PRO A 137 -19.62 -12.42 11.59
CA PRO A 137 -20.31 -13.71 11.54
C PRO A 137 -21.83 -13.59 11.67
N LEU A 138 -22.39 -12.40 11.95
CA LEU A 138 -23.82 -12.24 12.25
C LEU A 138 -24.75 -12.05 11.04
N MET A 139 -24.24 -11.96 9.81
CA MET A 139 -25.08 -11.90 8.59
C MET A 139 -25.12 -13.20 7.78
N ALA A 140 -24.54 -14.30 8.28
CA ALA A 140 -24.57 -15.61 7.62
C ALA A 140 -25.78 -16.49 8.02
N LEU A 141 -26.74 -15.97 8.79
CA LEU A 141 -27.93 -16.69 9.25
C LEU A 141 -29.17 -15.78 9.26
N THR A 142 -29.71 -15.46 8.08
CA THR A 142 -31.15 -15.16 7.88
C THR A 142 -31.57 -15.60 6.49
#